data_AF-A0A0F9S4I2-F1
#
_entry.id   AF-A0A0F9S4I2-F1
#
_cell.length_a   1.000
_cell.length_b   1.000
_cell.length_c   1.000
_cell.angle_alpha   90.00
_cell.angle_beta   90.00
_cell.angle_gamma   90.00
#
_symmetry.space_group_name_H-M   'P 1'
#
loop_
_entity.id
_entity.type
_entity.pdbx_description
1 polymer ?
#
loop_
_entity_poly.entity_id
_entity_poly.type
_entity_poly.pdbx_seq_one_letter_code
_entity_poly.pdbx_strand_id
1 'polypeptide(L)'
;MAVTFPKKGNSYWPLPADYGSLTTEGQRLARVNACSLDSSSADIASAFGFFDSYYLRPSEGFDPVFYVHPVPPPAPFHRQGIQWMEEHDRMILIAPRGHGKSFVFGRALPLWKMLSRPGHTTLLICATDNMAEVAIDDVKIQLDENERILEDFGKLAPRRGDGRKWSSHHLKAAPPYNSGLMGAAVLGRKRGRRPTMVILDDPEFDPITKQATTELTSRLKEMVQKIIIPMMREKCKILMVHSY
;
A
#
# COMPACT_ATOMS: atom_id res chain seq x y z
N MET A 1 20.41 -5.90 -2.18
CA MET A 1 19.36 -6.81 -1.66
C MET A 1 19.23 -6.56 -0.18
N ALA A 2 18.02 -6.65 0.37
CA ALA A 2 17.80 -6.47 1.80
C ALA A 2 18.42 -7.66 2.59
N VAL A 3 18.83 -7.40 3.83
CA VAL A 3 19.46 -8.37 4.72
C VAL A 3 18.42 -8.90 5.70
N THR A 4 18.17 -10.21 5.68
CA THR A 4 17.28 -10.87 6.63
C THR A 4 18.05 -11.26 7.90
N PHE A 5 17.60 -10.78 9.06
CA PHE A 5 18.18 -11.15 10.35
C PHE A 5 17.51 -12.38 10.97
N PRO A 6 18.24 -13.20 11.75
CA PRO A 6 17.65 -14.34 12.46
C PRO A 6 16.53 -13.90 13.41
N LYS A 7 15.41 -14.61 13.39
CA LYS A 7 14.28 -14.37 14.30
C LYS A 7 14.50 -14.98 15.69
N LYS A 8 15.12 -16.17 15.75
CA LYS A 8 15.32 -16.89 17.02
C LYS A 8 16.27 -16.09 17.92
N GLY A 9 15.81 -15.70 19.10
CA GLY A 9 16.60 -14.94 20.08
C GLY A 9 16.77 -13.45 19.78
N ASN A 10 16.04 -12.90 18.80
CA ASN A 10 16.11 -11.49 18.43
C ASN A 10 14.82 -10.76 18.82
N SER A 11 14.87 -9.96 19.89
CA SER A 11 13.74 -9.17 20.37
C SER A 11 13.38 -7.99 19.47
N TYR A 12 14.31 -7.56 18.61
CA TYR A 12 14.11 -6.43 17.69
C TYR A 12 13.68 -6.87 16.28
N TRP A 13 13.57 -8.17 16.02
CA TRP A 13 13.23 -8.69 14.70
C TRP A 13 11.96 -8.00 14.14
N PRO A 14 11.97 -7.49 12.88
CA PRO A 14 12.92 -7.77 11.79
C PRO A 14 14.19 -6.89 11.75
N LEU A 15 14.49 -6.11 12.78
CA LEU A 15 15.73 -5.34 12.91
C LEU A 15 16.88 -6.25 13.44
N PRO A 16 18.15 -5.84 13.37
CA PRO A 16 19.26 -6.63 13.93
C PRO A 16 19.21 -6.69 15.46
N ALA A 17 19.81 -7.73 16.04
CA ALA A 17 19.73 -7.98 17.49
C ALA A 17 20.44 -6.91 18.34
N ASP A 18 21.41 -6.20 17.76
CA ASP A 18 22.16 -5.10 18.35
C ASP A 18 21.56 -3.71 18.01
N TYR A 19 20.33 -3.65 17.50
CA TYR A 19 19.66 -2.42 17.05
C TYR A 19 19.75 -1.26 18.07
N GLY A 20 19.57 -1.57 19.36
CA GLY A 20 19.64 -0.58 20.44
C GLY A 20 21.02 0.06 20.65
N SER A 21 22.08 -0.57 20.18
CA SER A 21 23.46 -0.06 20.26
C SER A 21 23.98 0.58 18.97
N LEU A 22 23.18 0.56 17.89
CA LEU A 22 23.56 1.20 16.63
C LEU A 22 23.55 2.73 16.75
N THR A 23 24.34 3.39 15.90
CA THR A 23 24.24 4.85 15.71
C THR A 23 22.87 5.22 15.16
N THR A 24 22.48 6.50 15.23
CA THR A 24 21.23 7.00 14.63
C THR A 24 21.10 6.61 13.16
N GLU A 25 22.17 6.77 12.38
CA GLU A 25 22.21 6.37 10.98
C GLU A 25 22.12 4.84 10.82
N GLY A 26 22.77 4.06 11.69
CA GLY A 26 22.66 2.60 11.68
C GLY A 26 21.25 2.12 11.96
N GLN A 27 20.56 2.75 12.92
CA GLN A 27 19.15 2.46 13.22
C GLN A 27 18.26 2.81 12.03
N ARG A 28 18.44 4.00 11.43
CA ARG A 28 17.73 4.42 10.21
C ARG A 28 17.88 3.38 9.09
N LEU A 29 19.11 2.97 8.78
CA LEU A 29 19.40 1.96 7.75
C LEU A 29 18.78 0.61 8.08
N ALA A 30 18.79 0.19 9.35
CA ALA A 30 18.14 -1.05 9.79
C ALA A 30 16.62 -1.03 9.56
N ARG A 31 15.95 0.10 9.84
CA ARG A 31 14.51 0.27 9.61
C ARG A 31 14.15 0.27 8.13
N VAL A 32 14.92 0.98 7.31
CA VAL A 32 14.77 0.95 5.83
C VAL A 32 14.97 -0.47 5.30
N ASN A 33 15.99 -1.19 5.78
CA ASN A 33 16.24 -2.58 5.42
C ASN A 33 15.08 -3.50 5.79
N ALA A 34 14.52 -3.36 7.00
CA ALA A 34 13.37 -4.13 7.46
C ALA A 34 12.13 -3.93 6.56
N CYS A 35 11.88 -2.70 6.09
CA CYS A 35 10.81 -2.43 5.13
C CYS A 35 11.07 -3.04 3.76
N SER A 36 12.33 -3.32 3.42
CA SER A 36 12.74 -3.83 2.11
C SER A 36 12.86 -5.36 2.03
N LEU A 37 12.64 -6.13 3.10
CA LEU A 37 12.74 -7.60 3.05
C LEU A 37 11.80 -8.19 1.97
N ASP A 38 12.33 -9.08 1.15
CA ASP A 38 11.63 -9.65 -0.02
C ASP A 38 12.02 -11.10 -0.34
N SER A 39 12.74 -11.79 0.56
CA SER A 39 13.26 -13.14 0.30
C SER A 39 12.18 -14.23 0.30
N SER A 40 11.03 -13.99 0.92
CA SER A 40 9.89 -14.90 0.96
C SER A 40 8.57 -14.14 1.17
N SER A 41 7.42 -14.78 0.90
CA SER A 41 6.10 -14.19 1.18
C SER A 41 5.92 -13.86 2.67
N ALA A 42 6.47 -14.70 3.55
CA ALA A 42 6.47 -14.48 5.00
C ALA A 42 7.34 -13.29 5.42
N ASP A 43 8.51 -13.09 4.80
CA ASP A 43 9.36 -11.93 5.05
C ASP A 43 8.69 -10.65 4.58
N ILE A 44 8.05 -10.66 3.41
CA ILE A 44 7.28 -9.53 2.89
C ILE A 44 6.14 -9.16 3.85
N ALA A 45 5.36 -10.13 4.32
CA ALA A 45 4.29 -9.87 5.28
C ALA A 45 4.84 -9.29 6.60
N SER A 46 6.07 -9.65 6.97
CA SER A 46 6.73 -9.16 8.17
C SER A 46 7.34 -7.76 7.98
N ALA A 47 7.88 -7.46 6.80
CA ALA A 47 8.30 -6.12 6.40
C ALA A 47 7.12 -5.14 6.43
N PHE A 48 5.98 -5.55 5.87
CA PHE A 48 4.75 -4.76 5.94
C PHE A 48 4.26 -4.59 7.38
N GLY A 49 4.28 -5.66 8.18
CA GLY A 49 3.89 -5.59 9.60
C GLY A 49 4.76 -4.63 10.41
N PHE A 50 6.08 -4.65 10.18
CA PHE A 50 7.00 -3.67 10.76
C PHE A 50 6.67 -2.25 10.28
N PHE A 51 6.44 -2.08 8.97
CA PHE A 51 6.08 -0.78 8.41
C PHE A 51 4.80 -0.20 9.04
N ASP A 52 3.73 -0.99 9.10
CA ASP A 52 2.46 -0.60 9.73
C ASP A 52 2.66 -0.21 11.21
N SER A 53 3.41 -1.04 11.94
CA SER A 53 3.64 -0.83 13.37
C SER A 53 4.52 0.39 13.67
N TYR A 54 5.57 0.63 12.89
CA TYR A 54 6.54 1.68 13.19
C TYR A 54 6.14 3.03 12.60
N TYR A 55 5.60 3.08 11.38
CA TYR A 55 5.35 4.35 10.69
C TYR A 55 3.89 4.81 10.76
N LEU A 56 2.92 3.91 10.92
CA LEU A 56 1.50 4.27 10.79
C LEU A 56 0.70 4.18 12.08
N ARG A 57 1.21 3.47 13.08
CA ARG A 57 0.51 3.30 14.36
C ARG A 57 1.04 4.27 15.42
N PRO A 58 0.15 4.81 16.27
CA PRO A 58 0.56 5.62 17.40
C PRO A 58 1.48 4.85 18.35
N SER A 59 2.46 5.54 18.91
CA SER A 59 3.37 5.06 19.96
C SER A 59 3.73 6.24 20.88
N GLU A 60 4.51 5.99 21.93
CA GLU A 60 4.92 7.05 22.85
C GLU A 60 5.58 8.22 22.08
N GLY A 61 5.01 9.42 22.20
CA GLY A 61 5.51 10.63 21.55
C GLY A 61 5.32 10.69 20.02
N PHE A 62 4.56 9.78 19.41
CA PHE A 62 4.36 9.75 17.95
C PHE A 62 2.94 9.32 17.59
N ASP A 63 2.24 10.14 16.82
CA ASP A 63 0.96 9.80 16.20
C ASP A 63 0.88 10.40 14.78
N PRO A 64 0.89 9.58 13.73
CA PRO A 64 0.83 10.05 12.35
C PRO A 64 -0.61 10.36 11.89
N VAL A 65 -1.61 10.14 12.76
CA VAL A 65 -3.04 10.34 12.48
C VAL A 65 -3.51 9.58 11.23
N PHE A 66 -2.87 8.43 10.95
CA PHE A 66 -3.20 7.60 9.79
C PHE A 66 -4.45 6.74 10.04
N TYR A 67 -4.59 6.21 11.26
CA TYR A 67 -5.75 5.42 11.66
C TYR A 67 -6.68 6.24 12.54
N VAL A 68 -7.99 5.99 12.40
CA VAL A 68 -9.01 6.61 13.25
C VAL A 68 -8.91 6.06 14.67
N HIS A 69 -8.92 6.95 15.66
CA HIS A 69 -8.89 6.59 17.08
C HIS A 69 -10.24 6.08 17.59
N PRO A 70 -10.25 5.09 18.51
CA PRO A 70 -9.09 4.33 19.00
C PRO A 70 -8.58 3.36 17.94
N VAL A 71 -7.26 3.25 17.79
CA VAL A 71 -6.65 2.37 16.77
C VAL A 71 -6.71 0.90 17.23
N PRO A 72 -7.52 0.04 16.59
CA PRO A 72 -7.61 -1.36 17.00
C PRO A 72 -6.33 -2.13 16.64
N PRO A 73 -6.04 -3.25 17.32
CA PRO A 73 -4.96 -4.13 16.92
C PRO A 73 -5.18 -4.62 15.46
N PRO A 74 -4.11 -4.86 14.68
CA PRO A 74 -4.27 -5.37 13.32
C PRO A 74 -5.03 -6.70 13.34
N ALA A 75 -6.05 -6.83 12.51
CA ALA A 75 -6.76 -8.09 12.35
C ALA A 75 -5.81 -9.16 11.77
N PRO A 76 -5.88 -10.43 12.21
CA PRO A 76 -4.98 -11.49 11.73
C PRO A 76 -4.94 -11.63 10.21
N PHE A 77 -6.07 -11.41 9.54
CA PHE A 77 -6.18 -11.51 8.09
C PHE A 77 -5.41 -10.42 7.34
N HIS A 78 -5.02 -9.30 7.98
CA HIS A 78 -4.20 -8.28 7.33
C HIS A 78 -2.85 -8.86 6.91
N ARG A 79 -2.13 -9.46 7.87
CA ARG A 79 -0.83 -10.10 7.61
C ARG A 79 -0.96 -11.23 6.59
N GLN A 80 -1.94 -12.09 6.79
CA GLN A 80 -2.17 -13.23 5.91
C GLN A 80 -2.54 -12.78 4.48
N GLY A 81 -3.33 -11.72 4.34
CA GLY A 81 -3.67 -11.15 3.03
C GLY A 81 -2.46 -10.60 2.29
N ILE A 82 -1.52 -9.96 2.98
CA ILE A 82 -0.25 -9.52 2.38
C ILE A 82 0.60 -10.71 1.94
N GLN A 83 0.68 -11.75 2.76
CA GLN A 83 1.40 -12.98 2.40
C GLN A 83 0.81 -13.64 1.15
N TRP A 84 -0.51 -13.85 1.12
CA TRP A 84 -1.22 -14.45 -0.01
C TRP A 84 -1.10 -13.63 -1.29
N MET A 85 -1.07 -12.30 -1.19
CA MET A 85 -0.83 -11.44 -2.35
C MET A 85 0.52 -11.70 -3.01
N GLU A 86 1.55 -12.07 -2.24
CA GLU A 86 2.84 -12.40 -2.83
C GLU A 86 2.85 -13.80 -3.45
N GLU A 87 2.11 -14.75 -2.87
CA GLU A 87 1.97 -16.13 -3.34
C GLU A 87 1.06 -16.26 -4.58
N HIS A 88 0.20 -15.27 -4.83
CA HIS A 88 -0.78 -15.30 -5.92
C HIS A 88 -0.77 -14.02 -6.76
N ASP A 89 -0.82 -14.14 -8.08
CA ASP A 89 -0.90 -12.97 -8.97
C ASP A 89 -2.29 -12.33 -9.01
N ARG A 90 -3.33 -13.08 -8.61
CA ARG A 90 -4.72 -12.64 -8.65
C ARG A 90 -5.43 -13.13 -7.40
N MET A 91 -5.94 -12.21 -6.61
CA MET A 91 -6.55 -12.49 -5.32
C MET A 91 -7.82 -11.68 -5.14
N ILE A 92 -8.87 -12.34 -4.62
CA ILE A 92 -10.06 -11.69 -4.08
C ILE A 92 -10.07 -11.97 -2.58
N LEU A 93 -10.01 -10.91 -1.78
CA LEU A 93 -10.08 -10.96 -0.33
C LEU A 93 -11.47 -10.52 0.12
N ILE A 94 -12.22 -11.45 0.70
CA ILE A 94 -13.52 -11.18 1.32
C ILE A 94 -13.31 -11.15 2.83
N ALA A 95 -13.53 -10.00 3.45
CA ALA A 95 -13.22 -9.77 4.87
C ALA A 95 -14.35 -8.97 5.55
N PRO A 96 -14.55 -9.14 6.87
CA PRO A 96 -15.65 -8.49 7.58
C PRO A 96 -15.57 -6.96 7.51
N ARG A 97 -16.74 -6.29 7.54
CA ARG A 97 -16.81 -4.84 7.73
C ARG A 97 -16.19 -4.40 9.07
N GLY A 98 -15.79 -3.13 9.15
CA GLY A 98 -15.29 -2.53 10.40
C GLY A 98 -13.86 -2.90 10.81
N HIS A 99 -13.09 -3.62 9.98
CA HIS A 99 -11.73 -4.07 10.33
C HIS A 99 -10.60 -3.26 9.65
N GLY A 100 -10.89 -2.13 9.00
CA GLY A 100 -9.86 -1.24 8.45
C GLY A 100 -9.17 -1.73 7.16
N LYS A 101 -9.75 -2.69 6.44
CA LYS A 101 -9.17 -3.25 5.20
C LYS A 101 -8.89 -2.22 4.10
N SER A 102 -9.75 -1.23 3.90
CA SER A 102 -9.50 -0.13 2.95
C SER A 102 -8.35 0.78 3.38
N PHE A 103 -8.07 0.88 4.69
CA PHE A 103 -6.86 1.53 5.18
C PHE A 103 -5.63 0.66 4.92
N VAL A 104 -5.68 -0.63 5.28
CA VAL A 104 -4.53 -1.53 5.13
C VAL A 104 -4.17 -1.78 3.66
N PHE A 105 -5.11 -2.25 2.85
CA PHE A 105 -4.86 -2.63 1.46
C PHE A 105 -4.98 -1.45 0.50
N GLY A 106 -5.89 -0.51 0.75
CA GLY A 106 -6.12 0.65 -0.13
C GLY A 106 -5.16 1.82 0.09
N ARG A 107 -4.52 1.92 1.28
CA ARG A 107 -3.64 3.06 1.63
C ARG A 107 -2.26 2.63 2.13
N ALA A 108 -2.19 1.88 3.23
CA ALA A 108 -0.93 1.50 3.87
C ALA A 108 -0.04 0.65 2.96
N LEU A 109 -0.63 -0.33 2.26
CA LEU A 109 0.08 -1.18 1.31
C LEU A 109 0.65 -0.38 0.12
N PRO A 110 -0.14 0.44 -0.62
CA PRO A 110 0.41 1.33 -1.64
C PRO A 110 1.52 2.26 -1.14
N LEU A 111 1.33 2.86 0.03
CA LEU A 111 2.32 3.71 0.68
C LEU A 111 3.64 2.95 0.94
N TRP A 112 3.54 1.77 1.57
CA TRP A 112 4.69 0.90 1.82
C TRP A 112 5.40 0.51 0.53
N LYS A 113 4.67 0.12 -0.52
CA LYS A 113 5.26 -0.24 -1.82
C LYS A 113 5.96 0.95 -2.47
N MET A 114 5.43 2.17 -2.33
CA MET A 114 6.09 3.36 -2.86
C MET A 114 7.47 3.61 -2.21
N LEU A 115 7.60 3.32 -0.91
CA LEU A 115 8.82 3.52 -0.13
C LEU A 115 9.82 2.38 -0.28
N SER A 116 9.34 1.13 -0.27
CA SER A 116 10.17 -0.07 -0.17
C SER A 116 10.51 -0.74 -1.50
N ARG A 117 9.80 -0.39 -2.59
CA ARG A 117 9.94 -1.02 -3.90
C ARG A 117 10.17 0.04 -5.00
N PRO A 118 11.43 0.43 -5.25
CA PRO A 118 11.74 1.35 -6.33
C PRO A 118 11.16 0.90 -7.68
N GLY A 119 10.58 1.83 -8.44
CA GLY A 119 9.94 1.58 -9.72
C GLY A 119 8.55 0.92 -9.65
N HIS A 120 8.07 0.54 -8.45
CA HIS A 120 6.73 -0.05 -8.29
C HIS A 120 5.64 0.98 -8.60
N THR A 121 4.61 0.55 -9.31
CA THR A 121 3.47 1.40 -9.68
C THR A 121 2.15 0.72 -9.33
N THR A 122 1.34 1.39 -8.53
CA THR A 122 0.04 0.90 -8.08
C THR A 122 -1.09 1.69 -8.75
N LEU A 123 -2.07 0.97 -9.29
CA LEU A 123 -3.36 1.53 -9.69
C LEU A 123 -4.41 1.16 -8.64
N LEU A 124 -4.86 2.15 -7.87
CA LEU A 124 -5.97 2.02 -6.94
C LEU A 124 -7.28 2.35 -7.67
N ILE A 125 -8.19 1.38 -7.69
CA ILE A 125 -9.52 1.53 -8.25
C ILE A 125 -10.52 1.49 -7.09
N CYS A 126 -11.25 2.59 -6.92
CA CYS A 126 -12.36 2.67 -5.97
C CYS A 126 -13.67 2.76 -6.75
N ALA A 127 -14.79 2.60 -6.05
CA ALA A 127 -16.12 2.82 -6.61
C ALA A 127 -16.27 4.16 -7.34
N THR A 128 -15.84 5.25 -6.70
CA THR A 128 -15.95 6.63 -7.22
C THR A 128 -14.59 7.33 -7.28
N ASP A 129 -14.47 8.39 -8.08
CA ASP A 129 -13.23 9.16 -8.20
C ASP A 129 -12.91 9.88 -6.89
N ASN A 130 -13.94 10.39 -6.19
CA ASN A 130 -13.78 11.03 -4.87
C ASN A 130 -13.18 10.06 -3.84
N MET A 131 -13.61 8.80 -3.81
CA MET A 131 -13.04 7.80 -2.89
C MET A 131 -11.58 7.51 -3.22
N ALA A 132 -11.21 7.45 -4.51
CA ALA A 132 -9.83 7.27 -4.92
C ALA A 132 -8.98 8.50 -4.58
N GLU A 133 -9.53 9.70 -4.74
CA GLU A 133 -8.86 10.96 -4.39
C GLU A 133 -8.54 11.04 -2.90
N VAL A 134 -9.53 10.79 -2.04
CA VAL A 134 -9.35 10.77 -0.58
C VAL A 134 -8.27 9.75 -0.19
N ALA A 135 -8.32 8.53 -0.74
CA ALA A 135 -7.34 7.51 -0.40
C ALA A 135 -5.90 7.88 -0.83
N ILE A 136 -5.74 8.57 -1.95
CA ILE A 136 -4.42 9.03 -2.42
C ILE A 136 -3.94 10.24 -1.62
N ASP A 137 -4.85 11.13 -1.24
CA ASP A 137 -4.51 12.27 -0.38
C ASP A 137 -4.03 11.80 1.00
N ASP A 138 -4.71 10.81 1.59
CA ASP A 138 -4.28 10.15 2.84
C ASP A 138 -2.85 9.60 2.71
N VAL A 139 -2.52 8.93 1.59
CA VAL A 139 -1.16 8.43 1.31
C VAL A 139 -0.18 9.59 1.12
N LYS A 140 -0.57 10.66 0.43
CA LYS A 140 0.26 11.82 0.16
C LYS A 140 0.61 12.56 1.46
N ILE A 141 -0.36 12.77 2.35
CA ILE A 141 -0.14 13.39 3.67
C ILE A 141 0.95 12.62 4.41
N GLN A 142 0.87 11.29 4.45
CA GLN A 142 1.92 10.49 5.10
C GLN A 142 3.29 10.63 4.42
N LEU A 143 3.35 10.71 3.10
CA LEU A 143 4.63 10.93 2.37
C LEU A 143 5.22 12.33 2.58
N ASP A 144 4.39 13.33 2.80
CA ASP A 144 4.79 14.73 2.90
C ASP A 144 5.04 15.17 4.36
N GLU A 145 4.39 14.54 5.35
CA GLU A 145 4.31 15.05 6.73
C GLU A 145 4.69 14.04 7.82
N ASN A 146 4.72 12.73 7.55
CA ASN A 146 5.07 11.74 8.57
C ASN A 146 6.57 11.80 8.91
N GLU A 147 6.89 12.28 10.10
CA GLU A 147 8.27 12.53 10.55
C GLU A 147 9.16 11.31 10.45
N ARG A 148 8.67 10.11 10.82
CA ARG A 148 9.45 8.86 10.72
C ARG A 148 9.71 8.47 9.27
N ILE A 149 8.74 8.68 8.37
CA ILE A 149 8.94 8.42 6.94
C ILE A 149 9.96 9.42 6.36
N LEU A 150 9.86 10.69 6.73
CA LEU A 150 10.78 11.74 6.28
C LEU A 150 12.21 11.51 6.80
N GLU A 151 12.37 11.07 8.05
CA GLU A 151 13.67 10.72 8.63
C GLU A 151 14.31 9.53 7.88
N ASP A 152 13.54 8.47 7.62
CA ASP A 152 14.09 7.21 7.11
C ASP A 152 14.24 7.18 5.59
N PHE A 153 13.28 7.73 4.86
CA PHE A 153 13.20 7.67 3.39
C PHE A 153 13.42 9.04 2.72
N GLY A 154 13.44 10.13 3.49
CA GLY A 154 13.53 11.47 2.94
C GLY A 154 12.27 11.88 2.18
N LYS A 155 12.36 13.01 1.48
CA LYS A 155 11.24 13.57 0.71
C LYS A 155 11.10 12.86 -0.64
N LEU A 156 9.98 12.16 -0.83
CA LEU A 156 9.66 11.51 -2.11
C LEU A 156 9.07 12.47 -3.14
N ALA A 157 8.49 13.59 -2.70
CA ALA A 157 7.86 14.56 -3.57
C ALA A 157 8.88 15.17 -4.56
N PRO A 158 8.53 15.26 -5.86
CA PRO A 158 9.39 15.88 -6.85
C PRO A 158 9.57 17.39 -6.57
N ARG A 159 10.72 17.92 -6.98
CA ARG A 159 10.97 19.37 -6.90
C ARG A 159 9.99 20.12 -7.80
N ARG A 160 9.67 21.37 -7.45
CA ARG A 160 8.84 22.22 -8.31
C ARG A 160 9.48 22.33 -9.70
N GLY A 161 8.70 22.07 -10.75
CA GLY A 161 9.16 22.11 -12.14
C GLY A 161 9.74 20.80 -12.68
N ASP A 162 9.82 19.74 -11.87
CA ASP A 162 10.33 18.41 -12.28
C ASP A 162 9.43 17.68 -13.31
N GLY A 163 8.17 18.11 -13.43
CA GLY A 163 7.21 17.56 -14.41
C GLY A 163 6.52 16.26 -13.99
N ARG A 164 7.04 15.55 -12.97
CA ARG A 164 6.33 14.44 -12.32
C ARG A 164 5.04 14.92 -11.65
N LYS A 165 4.02 14.06 -11.66
CA LYS A 165 2.73 14.33 -11.01
C LYS A 165 2.84 14.09 -9.50
N TRP A 166 2.40 15.05 -8.70
CA TRP A 166 2.29 14.94 -7.24
C TRP A 166 1.02 15.64 -6.79
N SER A 167 -0.09 14.90 -6.83
CA SER A 167 -1.45 15.41 -6.64
C SER A 167 -2.33 14.32 -6.03
N SER A 168 -3.51 14.68 -5.53
CA SER A 168 -4.48 13.76 -4.93
C SER A 168 -5.06 12.72 -5.89
N HIS A 169 -4.66 12.72 -7.17
CA HIS A 169 -5.05 11.69 -8.15
C HIS A 169 -3.88 10.83 -8.65
N HIS A 170 -2.66 11.34 -8.52
CA HIS A 170 -1.46 10.72 -9.06
C HIS A 170 -0.23 11.22 -8.31
N LEU A 171 0.46 10.29 -7.66
CA LEU A 171 1.75 10.47 -7.02
C LEU A 171 2.82 9.75 -7.83
N LYS A 172 3.85 10.46 -8.24
CA LYS A 172 5.04 9.92 -8.88
C LYS A 172 6.28 10.40 -8.13
N ALA A 173 6.91 9.48 -7.40
CA ALA A 173 8.05 9.79 -6.57
C ALA A 173 9.28 10.17 -7.40
N ALA A 174 10.11 11.06 -6.84
CA ALA A 174 11.41 11.41 -7.38
C ALA A 174 12.40 10.23 -7.29
N PRO A 175 13.53 10.28 -8.01
CA PRO A 175 14.64 9.36 -7.79
C PRO A 175 15.15 9.43 -6.34
N PRO A 176 15.63 8.31 -5.75
CA PRO A 176 15.85 7.02 -6.40
C PRO A 176 14.60 6.14 -6.52
N TYR A 177 13.52 6.46 -5.80
CA TYR A 177 12.34 5.60 -5.72
C TYR A 177 11.66 5.40 -7.06
N ASN A 178 11.33 6.47 -7.81
CA ASN A 178 10.60 6.39 -9.08
C ASN A 178 9.32 5.54 -9.02
N SER A 179 8.78 5.29 -7.83
CA SER A 179 7.52 4.57 -7.61
C SER A 179 6.33 5.48 -7.87
N GLY A 180 5.12 4.91 -7.94
CA GLY A 180 3.93 5.74 -8.11
C GLY A 180 2.63 5.09 -7.70
N LEU A 181 1.64 5.93 -7.43
CA LEU A 181 0.28 5.57 -7.07
C LEU A 181 -0.67 6.42 -7.92
N MET A 182 -1.65 5.76 -8.54
CA MET A 182 -2.65 6.40 -9.40
C MET A 182 -4.05 5.97 -8.99
N GLY A 183 -4.99 6.91 -8.97
CA GLY A 183 -6.39 6.67 -8.60
C GLY A 183 -7.30 6.62 -9.82
N ALA A 184 -8.34 5.81 -9.76
CA ALA A 184 -9.42 5.81 -10.75
C ALA A 184 -10.73 5.28 -10.15
N ALA A 185 -11.87 5.84 -10.55
CA ALA A 185 -13.18 5.21 -10.33
C ALA A 185 -13.34 3.94 -11.18
N VAL A 186 -14.26 3.05 -10.82
CA VAL A 186 -14.68 1.88 -11.64
C VAL A 186 -15.15 2.29 -13.04
N LEU A 187 -15.87 3.40 -13.18
CA LEU A 187 -16.35 3.91 -14.48
C LEU A 187 -15.34 4.83 -15.19
N GLY A 188 -14.26 5.25 -14.51
CA GLY A 188 -13.27 6.18 -15.05
C GLY A 188 -12.35 5.59 -16.13
N ARG A 189 -11.68 6.45 -16.91
CA ARG A 189 -10.68 6.02 -17.91
C ARG A 189 -9.42 5.46 -17.24
N LYS A 190 -9.02 4.25 -17.65
CA LYS A 190 -7.86 3.53 -17.06
C LYS A 190 -6.73 3.22 -18.02
N ARG A 191 -6.96 3.25 -19.34
CA ARG A 191 -6.01 2.76 -20.35
C ARG A 191 -4.65 3.48 -20.30
N GLY A 192 -3.58 2.75 -20.62
CA GLY A 192 -2.23 3.31 -20.80
C GLY A 192 -1.37 3.42 -19.55
N ARG A 193 -1.89 3.06 -18.36
CA ARG A 193 -1.17 3.25 -17.08
C ARG A 193 -0.11 2.18 -16.77
N ARG A 194 -0.24 0.97 -17.34
CA ARG A 194 0.70 -0.18 -17.21
C ARG A 194 1.24 -0.39 -15.78
N PRO A 195 0.38 -0.57 -14.76
CA PRO A 195 0.81 -0.75 -13.38
C PRO A 195 1.51 -2.10 -13.16
N THR A 196 2.24 -2.20 -12.04
CA THR A 196 2.78 -3.47 -11.50
C THR A 196 1.88 -4.08 -10.43
N MET A 197 0.94 -3.30 -9.89
CA MET A 197 -0.11 -3.78 -8.98
C MET A 197 -1.42 -3.03 -9.24
N VAL A 198 -2.53 -3.75 -9.22
CA VAL A 198 -3.88 -3.19 -9.28
C VAL A 198 -4.62 -3.58 -8.02
N ILE A 199 -5.20 -2.59 -7.32
CA ILE A 199 -6.02 -2.80 -6.15
C ILE A 199 -7.44 -2.31 -6.47
N LEU A 200 -8.44 -3.14 -6.24
CA LEU A 200 -9.86 -2.79 -6.34
C LEU A 200 -10.43 -2.79 -4.91
N ASP A 201 -10.73 -1.62 -4.37
CA ASP A 201 -11.23 -1.44 -3.00
C ASP A 201 -12.75 -1.18 -3.02
N ASP A 202 -13.52 -2.16 -2.53
CA ASP A 202 -14.99 -2.21 -2.54
C ASP A 202 -15.59 -1.69 -3.88
N PRO A 203 -15.20 -2.24 -5.05
CA PRO A 203 -15.59 -1.72 -6.37
C PRO A 203 -17.09 -1.82 -6.67
N GLU A 204 -17.82 -2.66 -5.95
CA GLU A 204 -19.27 -2.84 -6.06
C GLU A 204 -20.09 -1.81 -5.26
N PHE A 205 -19.44 -1.02 -4.40
CA PHE A 205 -20.15 0.01 -3.64
C PHE A 205 -20.63 1.12 -4.59
N ASP A 206 -21.94 1.18 -4.87
CA ASP A 206 -22.53 2.29 -5.61
C ASP A 206 -23.30 3.20 -4.63
N PRO A 207 -22.83 4.43 -4.37
CA PRO A 207 -23.52 5.35 -3.47
C PRO A 207 -24.85 5.88 -4.03
N ILE A 208 -25.10 5.72 -5.34
CA ILE A 208 -26.25 6.30 -6.05
C ILE A 208 -27.30 5.23 -6.38
N THR A 209 -26.89 3.99 -6.66
CA THR A 209 -27.81 2.96 -7.17
C THR A 209 -27.78 1.65 -6.37
N LYS A 210 -28.95 1.18 -5.94
CA LYS A 210 -29.21 -0.25 -5.62
C LYS A 210 -29.28 -1.07 -6.91
N GLN A 211 -28.26 -1.00 -7.78
CA GLN A 211 -28.21 -1.85 -8.97
C GLN A 211 -28.25 -3.31 -8.52
N ALA A 212 -29.05 -4.14 -9.20
CA ALA A 212 -29.11 -5.56 -8.94
C ALA A 212 -27.69 -6.14 -9.02
N THR A 213 -27.28 -6.89 -8.00
CA THR A 213 -25.93 -7.44 -7.80
C THR A 213 -25.35 -8.10 -9.06
N THR A 214 -26.19 -8.65 -9.94
CA THR A 214 -25.84 -9.31 -11.21
C THR A 214 -25.27 -8.37 -12.28
N GLU A 215 -25.78 -7.13 -12.40
CA GLU A 215 -25.31 -6.19 -13.44
C GLU A 215 -23.96 -5.58 -13.05
N LEU A 216 -23.79 -5.20 -11.78
CA LEU A 216 -22.52 -4.74 -11.23
C LEU A 216 -21.44 -5.82 -11.34
N THR A 217 -21.76 -7.07 -11.02
CA THR A 217 -20.82 -8.20 -11.15
C THR A 217 -20.40 -8.41 -12.61
N SER A 218 -21.35 -8.34 -13.54
CA SER A 218 -21.07 -8.46 -14.98
C SER A 218 -20.15 -7.33 -15.46
N ARG A 219 -20.42 -6.09 -15.09
CA ARG A 219 -19.59 -4.92 -15.43
C ARG A 219 -18.19 -5.01 -14.82
N LEU A 220 -18.08 -5.44 -13.57
CA LEU A 220 -16.79 -5.63 -12.89
C LEU A 220 -15.96 -6.70 -13.62
N LYS A 221 -16.58 -7.83 -13.98
CA LYS A 221 -15.95 -8.88 -14.78
C LYS A 221 -15.47 -8.35 -16.13
N GLU A 222 -16.31 -7.59 -16.84
CA GLU A 222 -15.92 -6.99 -18.12
C GLU A 222 -14.77 -6.00 -17.96
N MET A 223 -14.79 -5.14 -16.95
CA MET A 223 -13.69 -4.21 -16.66
C MET A 223 -12.39 -4.98 -16.40
N VAL A 224 -12.43 -6.01 -15.56
CA VAL A 224 -11.25 -6.82 -15.26
C VAL A 224 -10.70 -7.47 -16.54
N GLN A 225 -11.56 -8.12 -17.33
CA GLN A 225 -11.16 -8.89 -18.50
C GLN A 225 -10.76 -8.02 -19.70
N LYS A 226 -11.50 -6.95 -19.99
CA LYS A 226 -11.32 -6.13 -21.20
C LYS A 226 -10.44 -4.90 -20.99
N ILE A 227 -10.22 -4.47 -19.74
CA ILE A 227 -9.47 -3.23 -19.45
C ILE A 227 -8.27 -3.50 -18.55
N ILE A 228 -8.45 -4.15 -17.39
CA ILE A 228 -7.37 -4.31 -16.40
C ILE A 228 -6.35 -5.32 -16.92
N ILE A 229 -6.75 -6.55 -17.21
CA ILE A 229 -5.84 -7.62 -17.67
C ILE A 229 -5.03 -7.19 -18.90
N PRO A 230 -5.62 -6.60 -19.97
CA PRO A 230 -4.86 -6.17 -21.14
C PRO A 230 -3.90 -5.01 -20.90
N MET A 231 -4.10 -4.22 -19.84
CA MET A 231 -3.23 -3.08 -19.51
C MET A 231 -2.03 -3.48 -18.65
N MET A 232 -2.12 -4.60 -17.94
CA MET A 232 -1.13 -5.05 -16.98
C MET A 232 0.23 -5.34 -17.62
N ARG A 233 1.30 -5.10 -16.86
CA ARG A 233 2.64 -5.61 -17.20
C ARG A 233 2.70 -7.12 -16.93
N GLU A 234 3.69 -7.78 -17.52
CA GLU A 234 4.07 -9.14 -17.12
C GLU A 234 4.35 -9.16 -15.60
N LYS A 235 3.80 -10.16 -14.88
CA LYS A 235 3.85 -10.30 -13.41
C LYS A 235 3.15 -9.19 -12.60
N CYS A 236 2.22 -8.45 -13.19
CA CYS A 236 1.38 -7.53 -12.41
C CYS A 236 0.42 -8.31 -11.49
N LYS A 237 0.31 -7.87 -10.23
CA LYS A 237 -0.61 -8.44 -9.24
C LYS A 237 -1.96 -7.73 -9.26
N ILE A 238 -3.04 -8.46 -9.01
CA ILE A 238 -4.40 -7.92 -8.82
C ILE A 238 -4.90 -8.34 -7.44
N LEU A 239 -5.26 -7.36 -6.61
CA LEU A 239 -6.02 -7.56 -5.38
C LEU A 239 -7.39 -6.91 -5.53
N MET A 240 -8.45 -7.68 -5.27
CA MET A 240 -9.79 -7.15 -5.02
C MET A 240 -10.11 -7.33 -3.55
N VAL A 241 -10.57 -6.28 -2.89
CA VAL A 241 -10.97 -6.29 -1.48
C VAL A 241 -12.47 -6.07 -1.42
N HIS A 242 -13.16 -6.97 -0.73
CA HIS A 242 -14.60 -6.96 -0.59
C HIS A 242 -15.04 -7.13 0.88
N SER A 243 -16.19 -6.56 1.18
CA SER A 243 -16.81 -6.55 2.50
C SER A 243 -18.01 -7.51 2.58
N TYR A 244 -18.06 -8.38 3.59
CA TYR A 244 -19.30 -9.08 3.99
C TYR A 244 -19.84 -8.58 5.34
#